data_AF-A0A1B8QSK0-F1
#
_entry.id   AF-A0A1B8QSK0-F1
#
_cell.length_a   1.000
_cell.length_b   1.000
_cell.length_c   1.000
_cell.angle_alpha   90.00
_cell.angle_beta   90.00
_cell.angle_gamma   90.00
#
_symmetry.space_group_name_H-M   'P 1'
#
loop_
_entity.id
_entity.type
_entity.pdbx_description
1 polymer ?
#
loop_
_entity_poly.entity_id
_entity_poly.type
_entity_poly.pdbx_seq_one_letter_code
_entity_poly.pdbx_strand_id
1 'polypeptide(L)'
;MYNFIKTLTDSKDKTELKTKEFAEVTTPLWLVQKQLDLIPPDERLNLNSKVLDPCTGDGRYLMMYLMNRLTVIKCPNDLYQAISTLHGIELQAVNVARARHNLYLCTKFIAQSKGLAVDFDKVKKILAKNIHQGSFIKKDKK
;
A
#
# COMPACT_ATOMS: atom_id res chain seq x y z
N MET A 1 -13.30 -9.35 2.34
CA MET A 1 -12.04 -8.77 1.80
C MET A 1 -12.16 -7.27 1.58
N TYR A 2 -13.00 -6.81 0.64
CA TYR A 2 -13.26 -5.38 0.39
C TYR A 2 -13.61 -4.58 1.66
N ASN A 3 -14.50 -5.14 2.49
CA ASN A 3 -14.92 -4.50 3.75
C ASN A 3 -13.77 -4.28 4.74
N PHE A 4 -12.74 -5.14 4.75
CA PHE A 4 -11.59 -4.97 5.64
C PHE A 4 -10.76 -3.75 5.22
N ILE A 5 -10.36 -3.66 3.95
CA ILE A 5 -9.62 -2.50 3.44
C ILE A 5 -10.44 -1.23 3.59
N LYS A 6 -11.73 -1.28 3.26
CA LYS A 6 -12.64 -0.14 3.42
C LYS A 6 -12.63 0.39 4.85
N THR A 7 -12.72 -0.48 5.86
CA THR A 7 -12.64 -0.08 7.27
C THR A 7 -11.29 0.52 7.63
N LEU A 8 -10.18 0.02 7.07
CA LEU A 8 -8.85 0.60 7.29
C LEU A 8 -8.72 2.02 6.73
N THR A 9 -9.38 2.31 5.61
CA THR A 9 -9.16 3.54 4.84
C THR A 9 -10.22 4.63 5.02
N ASP A 10 -11.36 4.33 5.65
CA ASP A 10 -12.53 5.23 5.72
C ASP A 10 -12.74 5.88 7.12
N SER A 11 -11.69 6.10 7.94
CA SER A 11 -11.84 6.83 9.20
C SER A 11 -12.30 8.29 8.95
N LYS A 12 -13.58 8.59 9.21
CA LYS A 12 -14.30 9.79 8.75
C LYS A 12 -13.80 11.12 9.33
N ASP A 13 -13.37 11.16 10.59
CA ASP A 13 -13.08 12.44 11.27
C ASP A 13 -11.81 13.16 10.78
N LYS A 14 -10.98 12.50 9.97
CA LYS A 14 -9.69 13.04 9.51
C LYS A 14 -9.66 13.41 8.03
N THR A 15 -10.69 13.13 7.23
CA THR A 15 -10.68 13.37 5.78
C THR A 15 -11.19 14.77 5.42
N GLU A 16 -12.23 15.27 6.08
CA GLU A 16 -12.88 16.54 5.71
C GLU A 16 -12.01 17.79 5.96
N LEU A 17 -11.25 17.83 7.07
CA LEU A 17 -10.32 18.92 7.36
C LEU A 17 -9.15 18.96 6.35
N LYS A 18 -8.70 17.81 5.86
CA LYS A 18 -7.55 17.68 4.95
C LYS A 18 -7.88 18.02 3.50
N THR A 19 -9.07 17.66 3.03
CA THR A 19 -9.54 18.09 1.71
C THR A 19 -9.61 19.62 1.62
N LYS A 20 -9.89 20.31 2.73
CA LYS A 20 -9.91 21.78 2.78
C LYS A 20 -8.51 22.41 2.81
N GLU A 21 -7.56 21.86 3.56
CA GLU A 21 -6.21 22.44 3.70
C GLU A 21 -5.24 22.01 2.57
N PHE A 22 -5.33 20.77 2.10
CA PHE A 22 -4.35 20.17 1.19
C PHE A 22 -4.97 19.66 -0.12
N ALA A 23 -6.28 19.84 -0.34
CA ALA A 23 -6.99 19.33 -1.50
C ALA A 23 -6.74 17.82 -1.74
N GLU A 24 -6.60 17.04 -0.66
CA GLU A 24 -6.40 15.58 -0.74
C GLU A 24 -7.54 14.92 -1.53
N VAL A 25 -7.19 14.23 -2.61
CA VAL A 25 -8.12 13.42 -3.42
C VAL A 25 -7.97 11.96 -3.01
N THR A 26 -9.08 11.34 -2.60
CA THR A 26 -9.09 9.92 -2.21
C THR A 26 -9.71 9.07 -3.31
N THR A 27 -8.91 8.20 -3.93
CA THR A 27 -9.42 7.25 -4.93
C THR A 27 -10.26 6.18 -4.23
N PRO A 28 -11.55 5.98 -4.59
CA PRO A 28 -12.36 4.96 -3.95
C PRO A 28 -11.89 3.55 -4.33
N LEU A 29 -11.94 2.61 -3.38
CA LEU A 29 -11.39 1.25 -3.56
C LEU A 29 -12.00 0.47 -4.73
N TRP A 30 -13.29 0.69 -5.03
CA TRP A 30 -13.94 0.05 -6.17
C TRP A 30 -13.34 0.51 -7.50
N LEU A 31 -12.91 1.78 -7.59
CA LEU A 31 -12.27 2.32 -8.79
C LEU A 31 -10.85 1.78 -8.93
N VAL A 32 -10.11 1.71 -7.81
CA VAL A 32 -8.80 1.06 -7.77
C VAL A 32 -8.89 -0.37 -8.27
N GLN A 33 -9.87 -1.16 -7.79
CA GLN A 33 -10.04 -2.55 -8.27
C GLN A 33 -10.30 -2.60 -9.77
N LYS A 34 -11.20 -1.76 -10.30
CA LYS A 34 -11.47 -1.69 -11.74
C LYS A 34 -10.22 -1.38 -12.56
N GLN A 35 -9.36 -0.50 -12.07
CA GLN A 35 -8.10 -0.17 -12.74
C GLN A 35 -7.11 -1.34 -12.67
N LEU A 36 -7.02 -2.04 -11.54
CA LEU A 36 -6.19 -3.24 -11.41
C LEU A 36 -6.70 -4.41 -12.27
N ASP A 37 -7.99 -4.49 -12.53
CA ASP A 37 -8.57 -5.54 -13.40
C ASP A 37 -8.19 -5.36 -14.88
N LEU A 38 -7.68 -4.18 -15.27
CA LEU A 38 -7.12 -3.95 -16.62
C LEU A 38 -5.72 -4.55 -16.79
N ILE A 39 -5.03 -4.88 -15.69
CA ILE A 39 -3.70 -5.46 -15.72
C ILE A 39 -3.85 -6.98 -15.94
N PRO A 40 -3.10 -7.59 -16.88
CA PRO A 40 -3.11 -9.03 -17.10
C PRO A 40 -2.90 -9.81 -15.79
N PRO A 41 -3.68 -10.88 -15.52
CA PRO A 41 -3.56 -11.63 -14.28
C PRO A 41 -2.15 -12.19 -14.01
N ASP A 42 -1.44 -12.61 -15.04
CA ASP A 42 -0.07 -13.11 -14.98
C ASP A 42 0.91 -12.01 -14.51
N GLU A 43 0.73 -10.76 -14.92
CA GLU A 43 1.53 -9.65 -14.40
C GLU A 43 1.11 -9.25 -12.98
N ARG A 44 -0.21 -9.14 -12.75
CA ARG A 44 -0.78 -8.69 -11.47
C ARG A 44 -0.48 -9.65 -10.31
N LEU A 45 -0.53 -10.95 -10.59
CA LEU A 45 -0.31 -11.99 -9.59
C LEU A 45 1.16 -12.38 -9.46
N ASN A 46 2.03 -12.02 -10.41
CA ASN A 46 3.46 -12.32 -10.34
C ASN A 46 4.14 -11.56 -9.19
N LEU A 47 4.65 -12.31 -8.21
CA LEU A 47 5.32 -11.77 -7.02
C LEU A 47 6.69 -11.14 -7.34
N ASN A 48 7.25 -11.36 -8.53
CA ASN A 48 8.46 -10.71 -9.01
C ASN A 48 8.17 -9.39 -9.76
N SER A 49 6.92 -9.14 -10.13
CA SER A 49 6.51 -7.91 -10.82
C SER A 49 6.57 -6.72 -9.86
N LYS A 50 7.35 -5.69 -10.23
CA LYS A 50 7.50 -4.45 -9.46
C LYS A 50 6.36 -3.49 -9.77
N VAL A 51 5.73 -2.97 -8.73
CA VAL A 51 4.62 -2.02 -8.80
C VAL A 51 5.08 -0.71 -8.21
N LEU A 52 4.79 0.40 -8.90
CA LEU A 52 5.06 1.74 -8.42
C LEU A 52 3.76 2.54 -8.39
N ASP A 53 3.46 3.12 -7.24
CA ASP A 53 2.46 4.16 -7.06
C ASP A 53 3.16 5.49 -6.76
N PRO A 54 3.28 6.41 -7.72
CA PRO A 54 4.08 7.63 -7.58
C PRO A 54 3.42 8.70 -6.69
N CYS A 55 2.12 8.55 -6.40
CA CYS A 55 1.33 9.48 -5.61
C CYS A 55 0.49 8.68 -4.60
N THR A 56 1.18 7.91 -3.74
CA THR A 56 0.55 6.78 -3.06
C THR A 56 -0.47 7.15 -2.00
N GLY A 57 -0.46 8.40 -1.52
CA GLY A 57 -1.41 8.87 -0.53
C GLY A 57 -1.39 7.97 0.71
N ASP A 58 -2.54 7.40 1.05
CA ASP A 58 -2.71 6.45 2.16
C ASP A 58 -2.50 4.98 1.78
N GLY A 59 -2.03 4.69 0.56
CA GLY A 59 -1.58 3.37 0.11
C GLY A 59 -2.65 2.48 -0.53
N ARG A 60 -3.81 3.01 -0.93
CA ARG A 60 -4.94 2.21 -1.46
C ARG A 60 -4.58 1.32 -2.65
N TYR A 61 -3.81 1.80 -3.64
CA TYR A 61 -3.38 0.95 -4.77
C TYR A 61 -2.49 -0.19 -4.30
N LEU A 62 -1.50 0.08 -3.45
CA LEU A 62 -0.58 -0.94 -2.94
C LEU A 62 -1.31 -2.00 -2.12
N MET A 63 -2.25 -1.61 -1.26
CA MET A 63 -3.10 -2.54 -0.50
C MET A 63 -3.93 -3.42 -1.43
N MET A 64 -4.61 -2.82 -2.41
CA MET A 64 -5.45 -3.55 -3.35
C MET A 64 -4.63 -4.52 -4.21
N TYR A 65 -3.43 -4.11 -4.65
CA TYR A 65 -2.51 -4.98 -5.37
C TYR A 65 -2.06 -6.17 -4.51
N LEU A 66 -1.69 -5.94 -3.25
CA LEU A 66 -1.33 -6.99 -2.31
C LEU A 66 -2.49 -7.99 -2.10
N MET A 67 -3.73 -7.50 -2.01
CA MET A 67 -4.90 -8.38 -1.86
C MET A 67 -5.18 -9.23 -3.08
N ASN A 68 -4.94 -8.71 -4.30
CA ASN A 68 -5.08 -9.52 -5.51
C ASN A 68 -4.08 -10.70 -5.49
N ARG A 69 -2.89 -10.49 -4.93
CA ARG A 69 -1.86 -11.53 -4.75
C ARG A 69 -2.17 -12.54 -3.63
N LEU A 70 -3.25 -12.37 -2.87
CA LEU A 70 -3.63 -13.29 -1.79
C LEU A 70 -3.74 -14.75 -2.26
N THR A 71 -4.21 -14.97 -3.49
CA THR A 71 -4.44 -16.32 -4.05
C THR A 71 -3.13 -17.10 -4.27
N VAL A 72 -2.05 -16.39 -4.64
CA VAL A 72 -0.74 -16.97 -4.92
C VAL A 72 0.20 -17.01 -3.72
N ILE A 73 -0.09 -16.26 -2.65
CA ILE A 73 0.68 -16.33 -1.39
C ILE A 73 0.34 -17.63 -0.64
N LYS A 74 1.36 -18.49 -0.48
CA LYS A 74 1.26 -19.79 0.20
C LYS A 74 2.15 -19.89 1.45
N CYS A 75 3.26 -19.16 1.49
CA CYS A 75 4.19 -19.17 2.61
C CYS A 75 4.63 -17.74 3.03
N PRO A 76 5.31 -17.58 4.17
CA PRO A 76 5.83 -16.28 4.59
C PRO A 76 6.76 -15.63 3.57
N ASN A 77 7.57 -16.43 2.86
CA ASN A 77 8.47 -15.91 1.82
C ASN A 77 7.71 -15.30 0.64
N ASP A 78 6.59 -15.90 0.23
CA ASP A 78 5.71 -15.31 -0.81
C ASP A 78 5.16 -13.96 -0.35
N LEU A 79 4.74 -13.86 0.92
CA LEU A 79 4.24 -12.61 1.46
C LEU A 79 5.34 -11.53 1.53
N TYR A 80 6.55 -11.89 1.96
CA TYR A 80 7.70 -10.98 1.95
C TYR A 80 8.04 -10.53 0.53
N GLN A 81 7.99 -11.43 -0.45
CA GLN A 81 8.23 -11.14 -1.85
C GLN A 81 7.13 -10.25 -2.44
N ALA A 82 5.87 -10.50 -2.06
CA ALA A 82 4.73 -9.70 -2.48
C ALA A 82 4.85 -8.25 -2.01
N ILE A 83 5.26 -8.01 -0.76
CA ILE A 83 5.42 -6.65 -0.22
C ILE A 83 6.73 -5.99 -0.64
N SER A 84 7.78 -6.77 -0.95
CA SER A 84 9.08 -6.23 -1.37
C SER A 84 9.06 -5.64 -2.78
N THR A 85 8.04 -5.96 -3.57
CA THR A 85 7.84 -5.46 -4.94
C THR A 85 6.82 -4.33 -5.04
N LEU A 86 6.21 -3.91 -3.94
CA LEU A 86 5.29 -2.77 -3.89
C LEU A 86 6.05 -1.52 -3.46
N HIS A 87 6.08 -0.50 -4.32
CA HIS A 87 6.79 0.76 -4.10
C HIS A 87 5.82 1.94 -4.13
N GLY A 88 5.98 2.87 -3.18
CA GLY A 88 5.15 4.06 -3.07
C GLY A 88 5.99 5.32 -2.90
N ILE A 89 5.64 6.38 -3.61
CA ILE A 89 6.19 7.72 -3.39
C ILE A 89 5.04 8.64 -2.98
N GLU A 90 5.28 9.48 -2.00
CA GLU A 90 4.28 10.41 -1.49
C GLU A 90 4.95 11.69 -0.98
N LEU A 91 4.34 12.84 -1.19
CA LEU A 91 4.92 14.13 -0.81
C LEU A 91 4.80 14.40 0.70
N GLN A 92 3.64 14.07 1.28
CA GLN A 92 3.34 14.39 2.67
C GLN A 92 3.82 13.26 3.60
N ALA A 93 4.69 13.59 4.56
CA ALA A 93 5.22 12.61 5.53
C ALA A 93 4.11 11.88 6.31
N VAL A 94 3.01 12.56 6.62
CA VAL A 94 1.85 11.94 7.26
C VAL A 94 1.21 10.87 6.37
N ASN A 95 1.20 11.06 5.05
CA ASN A 95 0.65 10.10 4.10
C ASN A 95 1.58 8.91 3.90
N VAL A 96 2.89 9.16 3.86
CA VAL A 96 3.90 8.08 3.92
C VAL A 96 3.70 7.20 5.16
N ALA A 97 3.49 7.80 6.33
CA ALA A 97 3.21 7.06 7.55
C ALA A 97 1.88 6.28 7.48
N ARG A 98 0.82 6.90 6.94
CA ARG A 98 -0.48 6.23 6.70
C ARG A 98 -0.35 5.04 5.76
N ALA A 99 0.28 5.21 4.60
CA ALA A 99 0.49 4.15 3.61
C ALA A 99 1.26 2.96 4.20
N ARG A 100 2.34 3.23 4.94
CA ARG A 100 3.10 2.17 5.65
C ARG A 100 2.23 1.45 6.68
N HIS A 101 1.46 2.19 7.48
CA HIS A 101 0.57 1.61 8.49
C HIS A 101 -0.54 0.76 7.88
N ASN A 102 -1.20 1.27 6.84
CA ASN A 102 -2.27 0.59 6.15
C ASN A 102 -1.78 -0.69 5.46
N LEU A 103 -0.63 -0.64 4.77
CA LEU A 103 -0.04 -1.82 4.15
C LEU A 103 0.47 -2.84 5.19
N TYR A 104 0.94 -2.38 6.36
CA TYR A 104 1.26 -3.23 7.49
C TYR A 104 0.02 -3.99 8.01
N LEU A 105 -1.09 -3.28 8.24
CA LEU A 105 -2.34 -3.91 8.68
C LEU A 105 -2.89 -4.88 7.63
N CYS A 106 -2.79 -4.53 6.34
CA CYS A 106 -3.11 -5.41 5.22
C CYS A 106 -2.26 -6.69 5.24
N THR A 107 -0.95 -6.55 5.44
CA THR A 107 -0.01 -7.69 5.56
C THR A 107 -0.36 -8.58 6.76
N LYS A 108 -0.67 -7.98 7.91
CA LYS A 108 -1.09 -8.70 9.12
C LYS A 108 -2.37 -9.49 8.91
N PHE A 109 -3.36 -8.89 8.26
CA PHE A 109 -4.60 -9.58 7.89
C PHE A 109 -4.34 -10.79 6.98
N ILE A 110 -3.51 -10.63 5.94
CA ILE A 110 -3.16 -11.73 5.04
C ILE A 110 -2.49 -12.86 5.82
N ALA A 111 -1.47 -12.54 6.63
CA ALA A 111 -0.75 -13.52 7.44
C ALA A 111 -1.71 -14.32 8.34
N GLN A 112 -2.61 -13.63 9.06
CA GLN A 112 -3.61 -14.26 9.92
C GLN A 112 -4.60 -15.12 9.13
N SER A 113 -5.13 -14.61 8.02
CA SER A 113 -6.10 -15.33 7.18
C SER A 113 -5.53 -16.61 6.56
N LYS A 114 -4.20 -16.68 6.40
CA LYS A 114 -3.47 -17.78 5.81
C LYS A 114 -2.74 -18.66 6.83
N GLY A 115 -2.80 -18.32 8.13
CA GLY A 115 -2.07 -19.02 9.18
C GLY A 115 -0.55 -18.95 9.04
N LEU A 116 -0.01 -17.86 8.46
CA LEU A 116 1.42 -17.71 8.20
C LEU A 116 2.15 -17.17 9.43
N ALA A 117 3.24 -17.84 9.82
CA ALA A 117 4.19 -17.33 10.80
C ALA A 117 5.09 -16.26 10.17
N VAL A 118 4.82 -14.99 10.47
CA VAL A 118 5.47 -13.83 9.85
C VAL A 118 6.22 -13.00 10.89
N ASP A 119 7.45 -12.63 10.58
CA ASP A 119 8.26 -11.64 11.30
C ASP A 119 7.80 -10.24 10.88
N PHE A 120 7.07 -9.58 11.78
CA PHE A 120 6.54 -8.25 11.54
C PHE A 120 7.57 -7.13 11.64
N ASP A 121 8.73 -7.36 12.25
CA ASP A 121 9.81 -6.38 12.23
C ASP A 121 10.52 -6.39 10.87
N LYS A 122 10.63 -7.56 10.24
CA LYS A 122 11.02 -7.67 8.82
C LYS A 122 10.01 -6.97 7.90
N VAL A 123 8.70 -7.14 8.13
CA VAL A 123 7.67 -6.41 7.38
C VAL A 123 7.86 -4.90 7.50
N LYS A 124 8.00 -4.35 8.71
CA LYS A 124 8.23 -2.91 8.93
C LYS A 124 9.46 -2.40 8.17
N LYS A 125 10.57 -3.16 8.20
CA LYS A 125 11.80 -2.82 7.46
C LYS A 125 11.57 -2.77 5.95
N ILE A 126 10.84 -3.73 5.38
CA ILE A 126 10.51 -3.73 3.94
C ILE A 126 9.64 -2.52 3.57
N LEU A 127 8.58 -2.24 4.35
CA LEU A 127 7.67 -1.12 4.09
C LEU A 127 8.38 0.24 4.21
N ALA A 128 9.26 0.39 5.20
CA ALA A 128 10.07 1.61 5.35
C ALA A 128 11.04 1.82 4.19
N LYS A 129 11.59 0.73 3.63
CA LYS A 129 12.49 0.74 2.47
C LYS A 129 11.77 0.96 1.14
N ASN A 130 10.47 0.72 1.04
CA ASN A 130 9.77 0.75 -0.25
C ASN A 130 8.78 1.91 -0.42
N ILE A 131 8.32 2.49 0.68
CA ILE A 131 7.41 3.62 0.68
C ILE A 131 8.16 4.83 1.20
N HIS A 132 8.37 5.87 0.37
CA HIS A 132 9.21 7.02 0.70
C HIS A 132 8.50 8.34 0.57
N GLN A 133 8.98 9.31 1.35
CA GLN A 133 8.67 10.69 1.11
C GLN A 133 9.46 11.20 -0.11
N GLY A 134 8.77 11.68 -1.13
CA GLY A 134 9.38 12.37 -2.26
C GLY A 134 9.94 13.74 -1.85
N SER A 135 10.98 14.20 -2.55
CA SER A 135 11.53 15.55 -2.39
C SER A 135 11.71 16.17 -3.77
N PHE A 136 11.09 17.33 -4.02
CA PHE A 136 11.15 18.02 -5.30
C PHE A 136 12.13 19.20 -5.32
N ILE A 137 12.60 19.68 -4.16
CA ILE A 137 13.53 20.80 -4.06
C ILE A 137 14.54 20.51 -2.93
N LYS A 138 15.77 20.15 -3.28
CA LYS A 138 16.91 20.49 -2.43
C LYS A 138 17.26 21.92 -2.77
N LYS A 139 17.13 22.86 -1.82
CA LYS A 139 17.87 24.12 -1.98
C LYS A 139 19.33 23.72 -1.96
N ASP A 140 20.01 23.85 -3.10
CA ASP A 140 21.46 23.91 -3.07
C ASP A 140 21.83 25.00 -2.05
N LYS A 141 22.66 24.62 -1.08
CA LYS A 141 23.23 25.59 -0.14
C LYS A 141 24.11 26.50 -1.00
N LYS A 142 23.58 27.67 -1.38
CA LYS A 142 24.40 28.80 -1.82
C LYS A 142 25.20 29.33 -0.65
#